data_AF-A0A840USL5-F1
#
_entry.id   AF-A0A840USL5-F1
#
_cell.length_a   1.000
_cell.length_b   1.000
_cell.length_c   1.000
_cell.angle_alpha   90.00
_cell.angle_beta   90.00
_cell.angle_gamma   90.00
#
_symmetry.space_group_name_H-M   'P 1'
#
loop_
_entity.id
_entity.type
_entity.pdbx_description
1 polymer ?
#
loop_
_entity_poly.entity_id
_entity_poly.type
_entity_poly.pdbx_seq_one_letter_code
_entity_poly.pdbx_strand_id
1 'polypeptide(L)'
;MPKERLYYLDFIRVFATLLIILFHYNVWTERLVSADFLLVRNYTFLGEIGVSLFLILSGASLAQSTKGDFDVPTFYSKRIRAIFPMFYLVYATFMGLALVLHQYQFSAERSPFAFALTLIGLDGLLSTVVPTYYLVGEWFLGCIIVLYLIYPAIRHCFVKNDILTLTLCAAVVLLLQHHYTLTFPLQRLPLFRLAEFVFGMFFLTRFSDNRPVGHLLIALAAMILLSASTFDFQSLGSITMNIYGMVVFVGIAYAVRFAPWKPLRPAISFLSRYAYPAFLVHHIILKQTLIAGGRLIHSVAANLFVFVLVVIVVYLAAYAFAMALAHLPQPGRILSYIKATSGQRP
;
A
#
# COMPACT_ATOMS: atom_id res chain seq x y z
N MET A 1 -15.03 -26.47 -0.57
CA MET A 1 -15.32 -25.50 0.51
C MET A 1 -15.01 -24.10 -0.01
N PRO A 2 -15.90 -23.10 0.14
CA PRO A 2 -15.58 -21.73 -0.26
C PRO A 2 -14.32 -21.29 0.49
N LYS A 3 -13.33 -20.72 -0.23
CA LYS A 3 -12.09 -20.17 0.36
C LYS A 3 -12.50 -19.17 1.44
N GLU A 4 -12.39 -19.55 2.70
CA GLU A 4 -12.75 -18.67 3.81
C GLU A 4 -11.86 -17.43 3.73
N ARG A 5 -12.48 -16.27 3.46
CA ARG A 5 -11.78 -14.99 3.39
C ARG A 5 -11.11 -14.76 4.73
N LEU A 6 -9.78 -14.69 4.75
CA LEU A 6 -9.01 -14.54 5.97
C LEU A 6 -9.25 -13.15 6.55
N TYR A 7 -10.21 -13.07 7.47
CA TYR A 7 -10.71 -11.81 8.02
C TYR A 7 -9.61 -10.93 8.63
N TYR A 8 -8.57 -11.53 9.21
CA TYR A 8 -7.42 -10.79 9.73
C TYR A 8 -6.64 -10.03 8.63
N LEU A 9 -6.56 -10.56 7.41
CA LEU A 9 -5.94 -9.84 6.29
C LEU A 9 -6.76 -8.62 5.89
N ASP A 10 -8.09 -8.70 5.99
CA ASP A 10 -8.94 -7.55 5.73
C ASP A 10 -8.79 -6.48 6.81
N PHE A 11 -8.72 -6.89 8.08
CA PHE A 11 -8.47 -6.00 9.20
C PHE A 11 -7.13 -5.29 9.06
N ILE A 12 -6.04 -6.03 8.83
CA ILE A 12 -4.71 -5.46 8.65
C ILE A 12 -4.70 -4.48 7.46
N ARG A 13 -5.44 -4.78 6.38
CA ARG A 13 -5.54 -3.87 5.22
C ARG A 13 -6.18 -2.55 5.61
N VAL A 14 -7.30 -2.58 6.35
CA VAL A 14 -7.96 -1.37 6.85
C VAL A 14 -7.05 -0.60 7.79
N PHE A 15 -6.42 -1.29 8.74
CA PHE A 15 -5.49 -0.68 9.68
C PHE A 15 -4.32 0.00 8.96
N ALA A 16 -3.69 -0.68 8.00
CA ALA A 16 -2.63 -0.11 7.17
C ALA A 16 -3.10 1.12 6.38
N THR A 17 -4.28 1.07 5.74
CA THR A 17 -4.87 2.24 5.06
C THR A 17 -5.03 3.43 6.00
N LEU A 18 -5.57 3.21 7.20
CA LEU A 18 -5.79 4.28 8.17
C LEU A 18 -4.47 4.85 8.71
N LEU A 19 -3.43 4.03 8.91
CA LEU A 19 -2.10 4.52 9.28
C LEU A 19 -1.51 5.44 8.21
N ILE A 20 -1.61 5.06 6.94
CA ILE A 20 -1.11 5.90 5.83
C ILE A 20 -1.90 7.20 5.72
N ILE A 21 -3.23 7.14 5.83
CA ILE A 21 -4.06 8.35 5.80
C ILE A 21 -3.72 9.26 6.99
N LEU A 22 -3.58 8.71 8.20
CA LEU A 22 -3.20 9.49 9.39
C LEU A 22 -1.80 10.09 9.27
N PHE A 23 -0.84 9.34 8.72
CA PHE A 23 0.50 9.85 8.41
C PHE A 23 0.43 11.11 7.53
N HIS A 24 -0.19 11.00 6.36
CA HIS A 24 -0.28 12.13 5.43
C HIS A 24 -1.16 13.26 5.95
N TYR A 25 -2.17 12.96 6.77
CA TYR A 25 -2.99 13.97 7.40
C TYR A 25 -2.17 14.84 8.36
N ASN A 26 -1.30 14.23 9.18
CA ASN A 26 -0.39 14.96 10.05
C ASN A 26 0.62 15.78 9.24
N VAL A 27 1.18 15.23 8.14
CA VAL A 27 2.05 15.98 7.22
C VAL A 27 1.37 17.26 6.70
N TRP A 28 0.11 17.15 6.27
CA TRP A 28 -0.63 18.32 5.76
C TRP A 28 -1.08 19.27 6.88
N THR A 29 -1.41 18.75 8.06
CA THR A 29 -1.73 19.58 9.24
C THR A 29 -0.54 20.44 9.63
N GLU A 30 0.65 19.86 9.69
CA GLU A 30 1.88 20.59 10.01
C GLU A 30 2.18 21.67 8.96
N ARG A 31 1.99 21.36 7.67
CA ARG A 31 2.30 22.28 6.56
C ARG A 31 1.29 23.41 6.37
N LEU A 32 0.01 23.17 6.65
CA LEU A 32 -1.08 24.09 6.28
C LEU A 32 -1.82 24.68 7.48
N VAL A 33 -1.64 24.13 8.68
CA VAL A 33 -2.35 24.56 9.90
C VAL A 33 -1.36 24.94 11.00
N SER A 34 -0.87 23.96 11.76
CA SER A 34 0.17 24.13 12.79
C SER A 34 0.60 22.76 13.33
N ALA A 35 1.88 22.66 13.72
CA ALA A 35 2.40 21.50 14.44
C ALA A 35 1.76 21.31 15.84
N ASP A 36 1.16 22.36 16.41
CA ASP A 36 0.52 22.30 17.74
C ASP A 36 -0.74 21.42 17.76
N PHE A 37 -1.37 21.27 16.60
CA PHE A 37 -2.63 20.51 16.47
C PHE A 37 -2.42 19.09 15.94
N LEU A 38 -1.18 18.61 15.81
CA LEU A 38 -0.90 17.26 15.36
C LEU A 38 -1.65 16.21 16.19
N LEU A 39 -2.26 15.25 15.50
CA LEU A 39 -2.90 14.09 16.15
C LEU A 39 -1.87 13.09 16.64
N VAL A 40 -0.72 13.01 15.95
CA VAL A 40 0.42 12.17 16.33
C VAL A 40 1.69 12.97 16.10
N ARG A 41 2.49 13.22 17.14
CA ARG A 41 3.72 14.02 17.03
C ARG A 41 4.80 13.34 16.18
N ASN A 42 5.09 12.07 16.47
CA ASN A 42 6.10 11.29 15.74
C ASN A 42 5.47 10.56 14.55
N TYR A 43 4.63 11.20 13.75
CA TYR A 43 3.77 10.52 12.78
C TYR A 43 4.53 9.71 11.70
N THR A 44 5.83 9.92 11.48
CA THR A 44 6.65 9.21 10.48
C THR A 44 6.63 7.68 10.64
N PHE A 45 6.59 7.16 11.88
CA PHE A 45 6.49 5.72 12.10
C PHE A 45 5.19 5.12 11.55
N LEU A 46 4.10 5.90 11.50
CA LEU A 46 2.81 5.44 10.97
C LEU A 46 2.92 5.11 9.49
N GLY A 47 3.61 5.98 8.73
CA GLY A 47 3.84 5.80 7.30
C GLY A 47 4.64 4.53 7.02
N GLU A 48 5.76 4.35 7.72
CA GLU A 48 6.64 3.19 7.57
C GLU A 48 5.95 1.88 7.95
N ILE A 49 5.25 1.83 9.09
CA ILE A 49 4.49 0.65 9.51
C ILE A 49 3.36 0.37 8.51
N GLY A 50 2.61 1.39 8.08
CA GLY A 50 1.55 1.23 7.10
C GLY A 50 2.03 0.60 5.79
N VAL A 51 3.16 1.08 5.24
CA VAL A 51 3.78 0.51 4.04
C VAL A 51 4.22 -0.93 4.28
N SER A 52 4.87 -1.20 5.42
CA SER A 52 5.30 -2.55 5.81
C SER A 52 4.13 -3.54 5.79
N LEU A 53 3.01 -3.16 6.42
CA LEU A 53 1.80 -3.99 6.46
C LEU A 53 1.24 -4.26 5.07
N PHE A 54 1.22 -3.26 4.17
CA PHE A 54 0.78 -3.46 2.79
C PHE A 54 1.70 -4.39 1.97
N LEU A 55 3.01 -4.33 2.18
CA LEU A 55 3.98 -5.21 1.53
C LEU A 55 3.80 -6.66 1.99
N ILE A 56 3.69 -6.88 3.31
CA ILE A 56 3.45 -8.20 3.89
C ILE A 56 2.11 -8.76 3.40
N LEU A 57 1.03 -7.94 3.42
CA LEU A 57 -0.27 -8.32 2.87
C LEU A 57 -0.20 -8.71 1.39
N SER A 58 0.59 -7.98 0.60
CA SER A 58 0.76 -8.25 -0.83
C SER A 58 1.45 -9.59 -1.06
N GLY A 59 2.55 -9.86 -0.36
CA GLY A 59 3.24 -11.15 -0.44
C GLY A 59 2.36 -12.31 0.01
N ALA A 60 1.67 -12.16 1.15
CA ALA A 60 0.72 -13.16 1.66
C ALA A 60 -0.39 -13.44 0.64
N SER A 61 -1.07 -12.40 0.13
CA SER A 61 -2.15 -12.55 -0.83
C SER A 61 -1.67 -13.22 -2.13
N LEU A 62 -0.47 -12.92 -2.59
CA LEU A 62 0.08 -13.56 -3.77
C LEU A 62 0.35 -15.04 -3.54
N ALA A 63 1.05 -15.39 -2.45
CA ALA A 63 1.29 -16.79 -2.08
C ALA A 63 -0.02 -17.61 -2.02
N GLN A 64 -1.12 -17.02 -1.53
CA GLN A 64 -2.44 -17.66 -1.53
C GLN A 64 -3.04 -17.85 -2.93
N SER A 65 -2.90 -16.83 -3.78
CA SER A 65 -3.54 -16.76 -5.10
C SER A 65 -2.80 -17.55 -6.17
N THR A 66 -1.52 -17.85 -5.95
CA THR A 66 -0.64 -18.59 -6.86
C THR A 66 -0.17 -19.91 -6.27
N LYS A 67 -0.93 -20.48 -5.32
CA LYS A 67 -0.67 -21.82 -4.79
C LYS A 67 -0.96 -22.86 -5.90
N GLY A 68 -0.05 -23.79 -6.11
CA GLY A 68 -0.16 -24.80 -7.17
C GLY A 68 0.37 -24.30 -8.51
N ASP A 69 -0.39 -24.54 -9.58
CA ASP A 69 0.01 -24.17 -10.95
C ASP A 69 0.18 -22.66 -11.09
N PHE A 70 1.25 -22.27 -11.79
CA PHE A 70 1.62 -20.88 -11.94
C PHE A 70 2.01 -20.56 -13.37
N ASP A 71 1.15 -19.77 -14.00
CA ASP A 71 1.35 -19.23 -15.34
C ASP A 71 1.72 -17.74 -15.27
N VAL A 72 2.91 -17.41 -15.76
CA VAL A 72 3.49 -16.06 -15.67
C VAL A 72 2.69 -15.02 -16.48
N PRO A 73 2.32 -15.27 -17.76
CA PRO A 73 1.44 -14.38 -18.51
C PRO A 73 0.10 -14.09 -17.82
N THR A 74 -0.57 -15.15 -17.31
CA THR A 74 -1.84 -14.99 -16.58
C THR A 74 -1.65 -14.20 -15.30
N PHE A 75 -0.53 -14.40 -14.59
CA PHE A 75 -0.19 -13.63 -13.40
C PHE A 75 -0.09 -12.12 -13.71
N TYR A 76 0.70 -11.72 -14.71
CA TYR A 76 0.84 -10.31 -15.08
C TYR A 76 -0.47 -9.71 -15.57
N SER A 77 -1.23 -10.44 -16.38
CA SER A 77 -2.55 -10.00 -16.84
C SER A 77 -3.51 -9.75 -15.67
N LYS A 78 -3.49 -10.59 -14.62
CA LYS A 78 -4.26 -10.37 -13.40
C LYS A 78 -3.78 -9.13 -12.62
N ARG A 79 -2.48 -8.90 -12.52
CA ARG A 79 -1.94 -7.70 -11.84
C ARG A 79 -2.31 -6.41 -12.58
N ILE A 80 -2.15 -6.39 -13.90
CA ILE A 80 -2.48 -5.22 -14.72
C ILE A 80 -3.96 -4.85 -14.55
N ARG A 81 -4.88 -5.82 -14.66
CA ARG A 81 -6.32 -5.59 -14.48
C ARG A 81 -6.71 -5.18 -13.06
N ALA A 82 -5.95 -5.61 -12.05
CA ALA A 82 -6.23 -5.25 -10.65
C ALA A 82 -5.79 -3.81 -10.32
N ILE A 83 -4.72 -3.32 -10.95
CA ILE A 83 -4.08 -2.05 -10.60
C ILE A 83 -4.52 -0.92 -11.53
N PHE A 84 -4.27 -1.06 -12.83
CA PHE A 84 -4.26 0.06 -13.76
C PHE A 84 -5.64 0.65 -14.07
N PRO A 85 -6.75 -0.12 -14.21
CA PRO A 85 -8.04 0.48 -14.53
C PRO A 85 -8.49 1.53 -13.50
N MET A 86 -8.36 1.21 -12.21
CA MET A 86 -8.70 2.17 -11.15
C MET A 86 -7.68 3.31 -11.07
N PHE A 87 -6.38 3.00 -11.22
CA PHE A 87 -5.33 4.02 -11.23
C PHE A 87 -5.56 5.06 -12.34
N TYR A 88 -5.78 4.62 -13.58
CA TYR A 88 -6.03 5.51 -14.70
C TYR A 88 -7.33 6.30 -14.54
N LEU A 89 -8.40 5.69 -14.05
CA LEU A 89 -9.65 6.39 -13.81
C LEU A 89 -9.45 7.54 -12.81
N VAL A 90 -8.83 7.24 -11.67
CA VAL A 90 -8.58 8.24 -10.61
C VAL A 90 -7.59 9.31 -11.10
N TYR A 91 -6.49 8.89 -11.73
CA TYR A 91 -5.48 9.79 -12.28
C TYR A 91 -6.08 10.74 -13.32
N ALA A 92 -6.79 10.22 -14.32
CA ALA A 92 -7.39 11.02 -15.38
C ALA A 92 -8.43 12.00 -14.83
N THR A 93 -9.22 11.59 -13.83
CA THR A 93 -10.22 12.45 -13.19
C THR A 93 -9.57 13.63 -12.48
N PHE A 94 -8.55 13.39 -11.65
CA PHE A 94 -7.88 14.47 -10.95
C PHE A 94 -7.00 15.32 -11.85
N MET A 95 -6.38 14.73 -12.86
CA MET A 95 -5.63 15.49 -13.88
C MET A 95 -6.57 16.42 -14.64
N GLY A 96 -7.70 15.90 -15.13
CA GLY A 96 -8.72 16.70 -15.82
C GLY A 96 -9.26 17.82 -14.95
N LEU A 97 -9.58 17.54 -13.68
CA LEU A 97 -10.02 18.56 -12.72
C LEU A 97 -8.95 19.65 -12.53
N ALA A 98 -7.69 19.25 -12.34
CA ALA A 98 -6.62 20.21 -12.11
C ALA A 98 -6.33 21.08 -13.35
N LEU A 99 -6.53 20.55 -14.56
CA LEU A 99 -6.44 21.32 -15.80
C LEU A 99 -7.60 22.34 -15.92
N VAL A 100 -8.84 21.90 -15.66
CA VAL A 100 -10.04 22.78 -15.72
C VAL A 100 -9.97 23.89 -14.67
N LEU A 101 -9.45 23.60 -13.48
CA LEU A 101 -9.29 24.59 -12.41
C LEU A 101 -8.01 25.42 -12.53
N HIS A 102 -7.23 25.28 -13.61
CA HIS A 102 -5.93 25.92 -13.79
C HIS A 102 -4.94 25.68 -12.61
N GLN A 103 -5.12 24.57 -11.89
CA GLN A 103 -4.27 24.15 -10.77
C GLN A 103 -3.10 23.25 -11.21
N TYR A 104 -3.04 22.88 -12.50
CA TYR A 104 -1.96 22.11 -13.09
C TYR A 104 -1.46 22.79 -14.35
N GLN A 105 -0.14 23.02 -14.41
CA GLN A 105 0.55 23.48 -15.61
C GLN A 105 1.52 22.39 -16.05
N PHE A 106 1.47 22.02 -17.33
CA PHE A 106 2.55 21.26 -17.95
C PHE A 106 3.79 22.15 -17.93
N SER A 107 4.69 21.94 -16.95
CA SER A 107 5.92 22.73 -16.88
C SER A 107 6.90 22.24 -17.95
N ALA A 108 7.61 23.18 -18.60
CA ALA A 108 8.65 22.86 -19.57
C ALA A 108 9.79 21.99 -18.98
N GLU A 109 9.95 22.02 -17.65
CA GLU A 109 10.88 21.15 -16.90
C GLU A 109 10.47 19.68 -16.90
N ARG A 110 9.18 19.36 -17.13
CA ARG A 110 8.68 17.99 -17.16
C ARG A 110 8.66 17.47 -18.60
N SER A 111 9.72 16.77 -18.97
CA SER A 111 9.81 16.08 -20.26
C SER A 111 8.56 15.26 -20.58
N PRO A 112 8.03 15.28 -21.83
CA PRO A 112 6.95 14.38 -22.24
C PRO A 112 7.27 12.90 -21.99
N PHE A 113 8.55 12.52 -22.02
CA PHE A 113 9.00 11.17 -21.67
C PHE A 113 8.72 10.82 -20.20
N ALA A 114 8.69 11.80 -19.29
CA ALA A 114 8.36 11.56 -17.87
C ALA A 114 6.88 11.15 -17.69
N PHE A 115 6.00 11.46 -18.65
CA PHE A 115 4.62 10.98 -18.62
C PHE A 115 4.53 9.45 -18.85
N ALA A 116 5.52 8.85 -19.54
CA ALA A 116 5.60 7.40 -19.65
C ALA A 116 5.73 6.72 -18.28
N LEU A 117 6.38 7.38 -17.31
CA LEU A 117 6.48 6.87 -15.93
C LEU A 117 5.11 6.81 -15.25
N THR A 118 4.22 7.77 -15.54
CA THR A 118 2.83 7.73 -15.07
C THR A 118 2.07 6.57 -15.71
N LEU A 119 2.22 6.35 -17.02
CA LEU A 119 1.55 5.24 -17.70
C LEU A 119 1.92 3.87 -17.11
N ILE A 120 3.13 3.71 -16.59
CA ILE A 120 3.55 2.47 -15.93
C ILE A 120 3.47 2.51 -14.40
N GLY A 121 2.94 3.59 -13.82
CA GLY A 121 2.76 3.76 -12.37
C GLY A 121 4.05 3.91 -11.56
N LEU A 122 5.15 4.36 -12.18
CA LEU A 122 6.46 4.59 -11.54
C LEU A 122 6.77 6.06 -11.25
N ASP A 123 5.90 6.98 -11.66
CA ASP A 123 6.07 8.43 -11.47
C ASP A 123 6.18 8.84 -10.00
N GLY A 124 5.37 8.26 -9.12
CA GLY A 124 5.44 8.51 -7.67
C GLY A 124 6.68 7.91 -7.01
N LEU A 125 7.14 6.74 -7.48
CA LEU A 125 8.35 6.10 -6.95
C LEU A 125 9.59 6.93 -7.27
N LEU A 126 9.69 7.44 -8.50
CA LEU A 126 10.85 8.18 -9.01
C LEU A 126 10.76 9.69 -8.79
N SER A 127 9.70 10.19 -8.15
CA SER A 127 9.46 11.64 -7.99
C SER A 127 10.53 12.38 -7.18
N THR A 128 11.39 11.65 -6.44
CA THR A 128 12.48 12.24 -5.64
C THR A 128 13.80 12.34 -6.39
N VAL A 129 13.91 11.73 -7.57
CA VAL A 129 15.15 11.71 -8.37
C VAL A 129 14.99 12.38 -9.73
N VAL A 130 13.78 12.39 -10.30
CA VAL A 130 13.47 13.07 -11.54
C VAL A 130 12.14 13.82 -11.44
N PRO A 131 11.95 14.94 -12.15
CA PRO A 131 10.64 15.57 -12.28
C PRO A 131 9.64 14.61 -12.94
N THR A 132 8.51 14.34 -12.29
CA THR A 132 7.46 13.46 -12.82
C THR A 132 6.09 14.12 -12.84
N TYR A 133 5.11 13.41 -13.41
CA TYR A 133 3.71 13.78 -13.42
C TYR A 133 2.94 13.15 -12.24
N TYR A 134 3.63 12.88 -11.13
CA TYR A 134 3.04 12.26 -9.94
C TYR A 134 1.86 13.08 -9.40
N LEU A 135 0.69 12.43 -9.33
CA LEU A 135 -0.56 13.05 -8.88
C LEU A 135 -1.31 12.19 -7.86
N VAL A 136 -1.35 10.87 -8.09
CA VAL A 136 -2.09 9.90 -7.27
C VAL A 136 -1.30 8.62 -7.08
N GLY A 137 -1.64 7.88 -6.03
CA GLY A 137 -1.20 6.50 -5.85
C GLY A 137 0.06 6.27 -5.02
N GLU A 138 0.67 7.30 -4.44
CA GLU A 138 1.88 7.20 -3.61
C GLU A 138 3.07 6.50 -4.26
N TRP A 139 4.25 6.74 -3.72
CA TRP A 139 5.47 6.04 -4.17
C TRP A 139 5.36 4.52 -3.97
N PHE A 140 4.52 4.07 -3.03
CA PHE A 140 4.23 2.66 -2.79
C PHE A 140 3.65 1.94 -4.01
N LEU A 141 2.83 2.58 -4.85
CA LEU A 141 2.28 1.93 -6.04
C LEU A 141 3.39 1.49 -7.00
N GLY A 142 4.35 2.37 -7.27
CA GLY A 142 5.50 2.00 -8.10
C GLY A 142 6.34 0.92 -7.43
N CYS A 143 6.52 0.98 -6.11
CA CYS A 143 7.23 -0.05 -5.35
C CYS A 143 6.59 -1.43 -5.52
N ILE A 144 5.27 -1.54 -5.38
CA ILE A 144 4.57 -2.82 -5.50
C ILE A 144 4.55 -3.34 -6.94
N ILE A 145 4.50 -2.45 -7.95
CA ILE A 145 4.62 -2.83 -9.36
C ILE A 145 5.98 -3.50 -9.60
N VAL A 146 7.07 -2.91 -9.12
CA VAL A 146 8.42 -3.50 -9.25
C VAL A 146 8.49 -4.87 -8.56
N LEU A 147 7.96 -4.98 -7.33
CA LEU A 147 7.93 -6.27 -6.63
C LEU A 147 7.10 -7.33 -7.38
N TYR A 148 6.01 -6.93 -8.03
CA TYR A 148 5.22 -7.84 -8.86
C TYR A 148 5.96 -8.25 -10.14
N LEU A 149 6.78 -7.39 -10.73
CA LEU A 149 7.63 -7.76 -11.87
C LEU A 149 8.66 -8.83 -11.51
N ILE A 150 9.25 -8.78 -10.32
CA ILE A 150 10.23 -9.79 -9.87
C ILE A 150 9.58 -11.01 -9.19
N TYR A 151 8.27 -10.96 -8.95
CA TYR A 151 7.54 -12.00 -8.22
C TYR A 151 7.69 -13.42 -8.78
N PRO A 152 7.63 -13.67 -10.11
CA PRO A 152 7.83 -15.02 -10.63
C PRO A 152 9.14 -15.69 -10.19
N ALA A 153 10.24 -14.91 -10.16
CA ALA A 153 11.55 -15.39 -9.71
C ALA A 153 11.55 -15.64 -8.19
N ILE A 154 11.01 -14.71 -7.40
CA ILE A 154 10.86 -14.87 -5.94
C ILE A 154 10.06 -16.14 -5.64
N ARG A 155 8.92 -16.32 -6.29
CA ARG A 155 8.05 -17.49 -6.12
C ARG A 155 8.79 -18.78 -6.49
N HIS A 156 9.54 -18.79 -7.59
CA HIS A 156 10.30 -19.97 -8.01
C HIS A 156 11.31 -20.41 -6.94
N CYS A 157 12.07 -19.46 -6.38
CA CYS A 157 12.99 -19.73 -5.27
C CYS A 157 12.24 -20.17 -4.00
N PHE A 158 11.15 -19.46 -3.66
CA PHE A 158 10.38 -19.70 -2.45
C PHE A 158 9.74 -21.09 -2.41
N VAL A 159 9.20 -21.57 -3.54
CA VAL A 159 8.60 -22.91 -3.62
C VAL A 159 9.67 -24.01 -3.44
N LYS A 160 10.91 -23.77 -3.89
CA LYS A 160 12.02 -24.72 -3.70
C LYS A 160 12.51 -24.73 -2.26
N ASN A 161 12.71 -23.55 -1.67
CA ASN A 161 13.17 -23.39 -0.29
C ASN A 161 12.77 -22.02 0.25
N ASP A 162 11.70 -21.98 1.04
CA ASP A 162 11.13 -20.75 1.57
C ASP A 162 12.00 -20.11 2.65
N ILE A 163 12.63 -20.90 3.52
CA ILE A 163 13.57 -20.43 4.53
C ILE A 163 14.78 -19.77 3.86
N LEU A 164 15.42 -20.46 2.90
CA LEU A 164 16.56 -19.90 2.18
C LEU A 164 16.17 -18.61 1.44
N THR A 165 15.00 -18.59 0.80
CA THR A 165 14.52 -17.40 0.09
C THR A 165 14.33 -16.22 1.04
N LEU A 166 13.71 -16.44 2.20
CA LEU A 166 13.55 -15.41 3.23
C LEU A 166 14.90 -14.93 3.77
N THR A 167 15.82 -15.84 4.09
CA THR A 167 17.17 -15.51 4.59
C THR A 167 17.96 -14.70 3.57
N LEU A 168 17.93 -15.08 2.29
CA LEU A 168 18.61 -14.32 1.22
C LEU A 168 17.99 -12.93 1.05
N CYS A 169 16.66 -12.80 1.11
CA CYS A 169 16.01 -11.49 1.06
C CYS A 169 16.38 -10.62 2.26
N ALA A 170 16.44 -11.19 3.47
CA ALA A 170 16.91 -10.50 4.66
C ALA A 170 18.39 -10.06 4.53
N ALA A 171 19.25 -10.92 3.97
CA ALA A 171 20.65 -10.59 3.69
C ALA A 171 20.77 -9.42 2.68
N VAL A 172 19.95 -9.39 1.63
CA VAL A 172 19.91 -8.26 0.69
C VAL A 172 19.54 -6.96 1.40
N VAL A 173 18.53 -6.99 2.29
CA VAL A 173 18.13 -5.81 3.07
C VAL A 173 19.25 -5.33 4.00
N LEU A 174 19.96 -6.24 4.67
CA LEU A 174 21.12 -5.93 5.52
C LEU A 174 22.28 -5.33 4.71
N LEU A 175 22.60 -5.92 3.56
CA LEU A 175 23.65 -5.39 2.67
C LEU A 175 23.31 -3.98 2.18
N LEU A 176 22.06 -3.74 1.78
CA LEU A 176 21.59 -2.42 1.38
C LEU A 176 21.67 -1.42 2.54
N GLN A 177 21.28 -1.79 3.76
CA GLN A 177 21.39 -0.90 4.92
C GLN A 177 22.83 -0.42 5.20
N HIS A 178 23.84 -1.25 4.93
CA HIS A 178 25.24 -0.93 5.24
C HIS A 178 26.03 -0.35 4.07
N HIS A 179 25.65 -0.67 2.83
CA HIS A 179 26.45 -0.32 1.65
C HIS A 179 25.72 0.57 0.64
N TYR A 180 24.47 0.95 0.88
CA TYR A 180 23.72 1.78 -0.05
C TYR A 180 24.14 3.26 0.04
N THR A 181 24.66 3.79 -1.07
CA THR A 181 25.22 5.15 -1.17
C THR A 181 24.51 6.04 -2.19
N LEU A 182 23.46 5.53 -2.85
CA LEU A 182 22.74 6.29 -3.87
C LEU A 182 21.84 7.36 -3.22
N THR A 183 21.53 8.40 -3.98
CA THR A 183 20.66 9.51 -3.55
C THR A 183 19.19 9.14 -3.41
N PHE A 184 18.78 8.02 -4.03
CA PHE A 184 17.40 7.56 -3.98
C PHE A 184 17.04 7.07 -2.55
N PRO A 185 15.89 7.45 -1.97
CA PRO A 185 15.58 7.10 -0.59
C PRO A 185 15.52 5.58 -0.36
N LEU A 186 16.34 5.07 0.55
CA LEU A 186 16.48 3.64 0.83
C LEU A 186 15.13 2.97 1.16
N GLN A 187 14.27 3.64 1.93
CA GLN A 187 12.96 3.11 2.34
C GLN A 187 11.97 2.99 1.18
N ARG A 188 12.19 3.74 0.09
CA ARG A 188 11.39 3.64 -1.14
C ARG A 188 11.91 2.54 -2.08
N LEU A 189 13.11 2.02 -1.85
CA LEU A 189 13.74 1.05 -2.74
C LEU A 189 13.03 -0.30 -2.64
N PRO A 190 12.45 -0.86 -3.72
CA PRO A 190 11.72 -2.12 -3.65
C PRO A 190 12.55 -3.28 -3.10
N LEU A 191 13.85 -3.33 -3.43
CA LEU A 191 14.76 -4.35 -2.93
C LEU A 191 15.00 -4.26 -1.41
N PHE A 192 14.96 -3.06 -0.83
CA PHE A 192 15.07 -2.87 0.61
C PHE A 192 13.81 -3.34 1.37
N ARG A 193 12.68 -3.44 0.66
CA ARG A 193 11.38 -3.88 1.18
C ARG A 193 11.08 -5.36 0.89
N LEU A 194 12.02 -6.06 0.25
CA LEU A 194 11.84 -7.42 -0.25
C LEU A 194 11.62 -8.45 0.87
N ALA A 195 12.32 -8.29 1.99
CA ALA A 195 12.19 -9.20 3.13
C ALA A 195 10.78 -9.20 3.74
N GLU A 196 10.12 -8.04 3.82
CA GLU A 196 8.73 -7.93 4.33
C GLU A 196 7.73 -8.59 3.40
N PHE A 197 7.91 -8.39 2.10
CA PHE A 197 7.08 -9.02 1.10
C PHE A 197 7.20 -10.56 1.15
N VAL A 198 8.42 -11.10 1.22
CA VAL A 198 8.65 -12.55 1.34
C VAL A 198 8.22 -13.06 2.71
N PHE A 199 8.38 -12.28 3.78
CA PHE A 199 7.85 -12.61 5.10
C PHE A 199 6.34 -12.83 5.06
N GLY A 200 5.58 -12.02 4.31
CA GLY A 200 4.15 -12.25 4.11
C GLY A 200 3.84 -13.59 3.43
N MET A 201 4.63 -13.98 2.43
CA MET A 201 4.51 -15.29 1.79
C MET A 201 4.76 -16.41 2.81
N PHE A 202 5.86 -16.31 3.55
CA PHE A 202 6.29 -17.25 4.59
C PHE A 202 5.27 -17.37 5.72
N PHE A 203 4.77 -16.25 6.22
CA PHE A 203 3.75 -16.20 7.26
C PHE A 203 2.51 -16.96 6.83
N LEU A 204 1.98 -16.69 5.64
CA LEU A 204 0.77 -17.35 5.20
C LEU A 204 0.97 -18.86 4.95
N THR A 205 2.09 -19.27 4.36
CA THR A 205 2.31 -20.68 4.02
C THR A 205 2.67 -21.57 5.21
N ARG A 206 3.34 -21.03 6.23
CA ARG A 206 3.83 -21.81 7.38
C ARG A 206 3.10 -21.53 8.70
N PHE A 207 2.51 -20.35 8.88
CA PHE A 207 1.94 -19.91 10.17
C PHE A 207 0.41 -19.97 10.22
N SER A 208 -0.26 -20.12 9.07
CA SER A 208 -1.71 -20.32 8.99
C SER A 208 -2.17 -21.68 9.56
N ASP A 209 -1.26 -22.66 9.67
CA ASP A 209 -1.59 -24.02 10.13
C ASP A 209 -1.50 -24.13 11.65
N ASN A 210 -2.66 -24.07 12.33
CA ASN A 210 -3.01 -24.53 13.70
C ASN A 210 -1.99 -24.61 14.87
N ARG A 211 -0.84 -23.95 14.83
CA ARG A 211 0.12 -23.86 15.97
C ARG A 211 0.27 -22.43 16.50
N PRO A 212 -0.80 -21.80 17.03
CA PRO A 212 -0.81 -20.37 17.33
C PRO A 212 0.14 -19.91 18.45
N VAL A 213 0.40 -20.74 19.46
CA VAL A 213 1.03 -20.27 20.71
C VAL A 213 2.54 -20.01 20.56
N GLY A 214 3.28 -20.87 19.88
CA GLY A 214 4.74 -20.70 19.70
C GLY A 214 5.12 -19.46 18.90
N HIS A 215 4.31 -19.10 17.89
CA HIS A 215 4.58 -17.95 17.03
C HIS A 215 4.19 -16.61 17.68
N LEU A 216 3.14 -16.60 18.50
CA LEU A 216 2.83 -15.44 19.33
C LEU A 216 3.97 -15.17 20.31
N LEU A 217 4.55 -16.21 20.92
CA LEU A 217 5.70 -16.08 21.81
C LEU A 217 6.95 -15.59 21.09
N ILE A 218 7.21 -16.02 19.84
CA ILE A 218 8.31 -15.48 19.02
C ILE A 218 8.06 -14.01 18.67
N ALA A 219 6.84 -13.63 18.31
CA ALA A 219 6.50 -12.24 18.02
C ALA A 219 6.55 -11.35 19.27
N LEU A 220 6.12 -11.86 20.43
CA LEU A 220 6.22 -11.17 21.71
C LEU A 220 7.67 -11.07 22.18
N ALA A 221 8.47 -12.13 22.00
CA ALA A 221 9.89 -12.11 22.30
C ALA A 221 10.64 -11.12 21.39
N ALA A 222 10.30 -11.07 20.10
CA ALA A 222 10.82 -10.06 19.19
C ALA A 222 10.36 -8.65 19.62
N MET A 223 9.08 -8.44 19.96
CA MET A 223 8.58 -7.17 20.51
C MET A 223 9.37 -6.73 21.74
N ILE A 224 9.59 -7.63 22.69
CA ILE A 224 10.26 -7.37 23.96
C ILE A 224 11.75 -7.13 23.74
N LEU A 225 12.42 -7.91 22.89
CA LEU A 225 13.84 -7.70 22.58
C LEU A 225 14.06 -6.39 21.82
N LEU A 226 13.16 -6.01 20.93
CA LEU A 226 13.24 -4.76 20.15
C LEU A 226 12.81 -3.52 20.94
N SER A 227 11.91 -3.67 21.92
CA SER A 227 11.54 -2.57 22.83
C SER A 227 12.48 -2.46 24.04
N ALA A 228 13.14 -3.55 24.45
CA ALA A 228 14.28 -3.52 25.39
C ALA A 228 15.56 -2.99 24.74
N SER A 229 15.68 -3.04 23.40
CA SER A 229 16.80 -2.44 22.65
C SER A 229 16.69 -0.93 22.44
N THR A 230 15.94 -0.21 23.30
CA THR A 230 16.11 1.24 23.46
C THR A 230 17.53 1.63 23.93
N PHE A 231 18.36 0.63 24.27
CA PHE A 231 19.81 0.77 24.40
C PHE A 231 20.49 0.76 23.01
N ASP A 232 20.65 1.97 22.47
CA ASP A 232 21.65 2.39 21.48
C ASP A 232 21.90 1.49 20.25
N PHE A 233 21.00 1.56 19.27
CA PHE A 233 21.20 1.00 17.92
C PHE A 233 21.18 2.10 16.84
N GLN A 234 22.10 3.05 16.92
CA GLN A 234 22.41 3.92 15.77
C GLN A 234 22.76 3.11 14.49
N SER A 235 23.13 1.82 14.64
CA SER A 235 23.51 0.89 13.56
C SER A 235 22.36 0.15 12.85
N LEU A 236 21.16 0.01 13.44
CA LEU A 236 20.04 -0.71 12.79
C LEU A 236 19.23 0.16 11.83
N GLY A 237 19.37 1.49 11.94
CA GLY A 237 18.82 2.49 11.03
C GLY A 237 17.42 2.17 10.47
N SER A 238 17.29 2.07 9.15
CA SER A 238 16.00 1.94 8.48
C SER A 238 15.38 0.54 8.59
N ILE A 239 16.16 -0.48 8.93
CA ILE A 239 15.68 -1.87 9.04
C ILE A 239 14.76 -2.04 10.24
N THR A 240 14.98 -1.28 11.32
CA THR A 240 14.16 -1.33 12.53
C THR A 240 12.67 -1.17 12.22
N MET A 241 12.32 -0.27 11.29
CA MET A 241 10.93 -0.04 10.91
C MET A 241 10.32 -1.22 10.14
N ASN A 242 11.08 -1.88 9.27
CA ASN A 242 10.64 -3.10 8.58
C ASN A 242 10.33 -4.21 9.61
N ILE A 243 11.19 -4.36 10.62
CA ILE A 243 10.99 -5.34 11.68
C ILE A 243 9.75 -4.99 12.50
N TYR A 244 9.56 -3.73 12.90
CA TYR A 244 8.34 -3.30 13.59
C TYR A 244 7.08 -3.58 12.75
N GLY A 245 7.13 -3.36 11.44
CA GLY A 245 6.06 -3.72 10.52
C GLY A 245 5.69 -5.21 10.56
N MET A 246 6.69 -6.10 10.49
CA MET A 246 6.48 -7.55 10.60
C MET A 246 5.89 -7.94 11.95
N VAL A 247 6.39 -7.35 13.02
CA VAL A 247 5.95 -7.66 14.38
C VAL A 247 4.51 -7.17 14.62
N VAL A 248 4.17 -5.95 14.20
CA VAL A 248 2.80 -5.41 14.24
C VAL A 248 1.86 -6.27 13.41
N PHE A 249 2.29 -6.72 12.23
CA PHE A 249 1.51 -7.63 11.39
C PHE A 249 1.14 -8.91 12.15
N VAL A 250 2.13 -9.57 12.78
CA VAL A 250 1.88 -10.79 13.56
C VAL A 250 0.96 -10.48 14.75
N GLY A 251 1.24 -9.42 15.52
CA GLY A 251 0.42 -9.02 16.65
C GLY A 251 -1.06 -8.83 16.28
N ILE A 252 -1.35 -8.12 15.18
CA ILE A 252 -2.72 -7.92 14.70
C ILE A 252 -3.32 -9.24 14.18
N ALA A 253 -2.57 -10.03 13.41
CA ALA A 253 -3.06 -11.31 12.89
C ALA A 253 -3.55 -12.24 14.01
N TYR A 254 -2.81 -12.27 15.13
CA TYR A 254 -3.19 -13.00 16.34
C TYR A 254 -4.35 -12.34 17.08
N ALA A 255 -4.28 -11.04 17.36
CA ALA A 255 -5.36 -10.31 18.05
C ALA A 255 -6.71 -10.48 17.35
N VAL A 256 -6.75 -10.43 16.02
CA VAL A 256 -7.98 -10.60 15.24
C VAL A 256 -8.50 -12.04 15.27
N ARG A 257 -7.62 -13.03 15.36
CA ARG A 257 -8.01 -14.45 15.48
C ARG A 257 -8.68 -14.75 16.82
N PHE A 258 -8.24 -14.09 17.90
CA PHE A 258 -8.67 -14.43 19.27
C PHE A 258 -9.69 -13.45 19.89
N ALA A 259 -9.90 -12.26 19.34
CA ALA A 259 -10.88 -11.31 19.86
C ALA A 259 -12.23 -11.31 19.10
N PRO A 260 -13.34 -10.93 19.76
CA PRO A 260 -14.70 -11.04 19.25
C PRO A 260 -15.09 -9.91 18.29
N TRP A 261 -14.35 -9.71 17.20
CA TRP A 261 -14.58 -8.63 16.22
C TRP A 261 -15.80 -8.82 15.30
N LYS A 262 -16.69 -9.79 15.60
CA LYS A 262 -17.84 -10.12 14.75
C LYS A 262 -18.72 -8.92 14.39
N PRO A 263 -19.04 -7.98 15.32
CA PRO A 263 -19.89 -6.82 14.99
C PRO A 263 -19.26 -5.87 13.96
N LEU A 264 -17.93 -5.78 13.92
CA LEU A 264 -17.21 -4.87 13.01
C LEU A 264 -16.92 -5.49 11.64
N ARG A 265 -17.26 -6.77 11.42
CA ARG A 265 -17.00 -7.48 10.15
C ARG A 265 -17.56 -6.77 8.91
N PRO A 266 -18.81 -6.27 8.91
CA PRO A 266 -19.36 -5.58 7.74
C PRO A 266 -18.57 -4.31 7.40
N ALA A 267 -18.27 -3.49 8.41
CA ALA A 267 -17.52 -2.25 8.24
C ALA A 267 -16.09 -2.53 7.74
N ILE A 268 -15.39 -3.49 8.35
CA ILE A 268 -14.04 -3.87 7.93
C ILE A 268 -14.04 -4.45 6.52
N SER A 269 -15.02 -5.29 6.17
CA SER A 269 -15.14 -5.82 4.81
C SER A 269 -15.33 -4.70 3.78
N PHE A 270 -16.18 -3.71 4.10
CA PHE A 270 -16.40 -2.52 3.26
C PHE A 270 -15.10 -1.71 3.10
N LEU A 271 -14.51 -1.27 4.21
CA LEU A 271 -13.28 -0.46 4.20
C LEU A 271 -12.12 -1.19 3.51
N SER A 272 -12.03 -2.50 3.70
CA SER A 272 -10.99 -3.32 3.07
C SER A 272 -11.20 -3.46 1.56
N ARG A 273 -12.44 -3.57 1.10
CA ARG A 273 -12.79 -3.64 -0.33
C ARG A 273 -12.41 -2.36 -1.07
N TYR A 274 -12.60 -1.20 -0.45
CA TYR A 274 -12.33 0.10 -1.04
C TYR A 274 -10.97 0.69 -0.62
N ALA A 275 -10.10 -0.09 0.01
CA ALA A 275 -8.79 0.35 0.48
C ALA A 275 -7.89 0.83 -0.67
N TYR A 276 -7.88 0.16 -1.83
CA TYR A 276 -7.04 0.58 -2.96
C TYR A 276 -7.51 1.89 -3.59
N PRO A 277 -8.80 2.08 -3.95
CA PRO A 277 -9.28 3.39 -4.39
C PRO A 277 -9.07 4.49 -3.33
N ALA A 278 -9.29 4.21 -2.04
CA ALA A 278 -9.00 5.14 -0.95
C ALA A 278 -7.52 5.55 -0.94
N PHE A 279 -6.63 4.59 -1.12
CA PHE A 279 -5.19 4.80 -1.24
C PHE A 279 -4.81 5.66 -2.45
N LEU A 280 -5.55 5.62 -3.56
CA LEU A 280 -5.26 6.48 -4.71
C LEU A 280 -5.68 7.94 -4.47
N VAL A 281 -6.83 8.16 -3.81
CA VAL A 281 -7.46 9.49 -3.72
C VAL A 281 -7.01 10.31 -2.50
N HIS A 282 -6.49 9.66 -1.45
CA HIS A 282 -6.35 10.28 -0.14
C HIS A 282 -5.51 11.56 -0.14
N HIS A 283 -4.34 11.59 -0.81
CA HIS A 283 -3.46 12.76 -0.83
C HIS A 283 -4.16 14.05 -1.23
N ILE A 284 -4.92 13.98 -2.32
CA ILE A 284 -5.60 15.13 -2.89
C ILE A 284 -6.73 15.56 -1.95
N ILE A 285 -7.54 14.61 -1.50
CA ILE A 285 -8.66 14.91 -0.59
C ILE A 285 -8.17 15.52 0.72
N LEU A 286 -7.10 14.98 1.31
CA LEU A 286 -6.51 15.49 2.55
C LEU A 286 -6.04 16.94 2.37
N LYS A 287 -5.24 17.19 1.32
CA LYS A 287 -4.74 18.53 1.01
C LYS A 287 -5.88 19.53 0.83
N GLN A 288 -6.86 19.20 -0.03
CA GLN A 288 -7.95 20.11 -0.34
C GLN A 288 -8.87 20.37 0.86
N THR A 289 -9.11 19.35 1.70
CA THR A 289 -9.93 19.52 2.91
C THR A 289 -9.25 20.44 3.91
N LEU A 290 -7.93 20.32 4.09
CA LEU A 290 -7.18 21.20 5.00
C LEU A 290 -7.02 22.63 4.45
N ILE A 291 -6.90 22.81 3.14
CA ILE A 291 -6.95 24.15 2.52
C ILE A 291 -8.31 24.81 2.79
N ALA A 292 -9.41 24.09 2.57
CA ALA A 292 -10.76 24.66 2.73
C ALA A 292 -11.19 24.84 4.20
N GLY A 293 -10.77 23.91 5.07
CA GLY A 293 -11.28 23.76 6.43
C GLY A 293 -10.27 23.98 7.53
N GLY A 294 -9.00 24.29 7.24
CA GLY A 294 -7.92 24.38 8.23
C GLY A 294 -8.22 25.33 9.38
N ARG A 295 -8.93 26.44 9.11
CA ARG A 295 -9.39 27.41 10.12
C ARG A 295 -10.31 26.84 11.21
N LEU A 296 -10.95 25.69 10.95
CA LEU A 296 -11.81 25.02 11.93
C LEU A 296 -10.98 24.28 12.98
N ILE A 297 -9.69 24.06 12.73
CA ILE A 297 -8.77 23.36 13.61
C ILE A 297 -8.15 24.37 14.59
N HIS A 298 -8.82 24.55 15.72
CA HIS A 298 -8.38 25.42 16.83
C HIS A 298 -7.95 24.63 18.07
N SER A 299 -8.06 23.29 18.03
CA SER A 299 -7.65 22.37 19.08
C SER A 299 -7.39 20.98 18.50
N VAL A 300 -6.68 20.13 19.26
CA VAL A 300 -6.47 18.71 18.89
C VAL A 300 -7.79 17.96 18.76
N ALA A 301 -8.79 18.26 19.61
CA ALA A 301 -10.11 17.65 19.53
C ALA A 301 -10.87 18.07 18.25
N ALA A 302 -10.81 19.35 17.89
CA ALA A 302 -11.35 19.82 16.61
C ALA A 302 -10.62 19.16 15.43
N ASN A 303 -9.30 18.97 15.53
CA ASN A 303 -8.54 18.29 14.49
C ASN A 303 -8.95 16.81 14.35
N LEU A 304 -9.20 16.12 15.45
CA LEU A 304 -9.65 14.73 15.43
C LEU A 304 -11.01 14.59 14.74
N PHE A 305 -11.92 15.54 14.98
CA PHE A 305 -13.21 15.59 14.30
C PHE A 305 -13.04 15.79 12.78
N VAL A 306 -12.21 16.75 12.36
CA VAL A 306 -11.90 16.98 10.94
C VAL A 306 -11.25 15.74 10.31
N PHE A 307 -10.35 15.06 11.02
CA PHE A 307 -9.74 13.82 10.54
C PHE A 307 -10.76 12.71 10.28
N VAL A 308 -11.72 12.50 11.19
CA VAL A 308 -12.78 11.50 10.99
C VAL A 308 -13.64 11.85 9.77
N LEU A 309 -14.01 13.11 9.60
CA LEU A 309 -14.73 13.57 8.41
C LEU A 309 -13.94 13.33 7.12
N VAL A 310 -12.63 13.62 7.13
CA VAL A 310 -11.74 13.38 5.99
C VAL A 310 -11.69 11.90 5.63
N VAL A 311 -11.56 11.01 6.61
CA VAL A 311 -11.59 9.55 6.37
C VAL A 311 -12.91 9.13 5.72
N ILE A 312 -14.04 9.66 6.18
CA ILE A 312 -15.35 9.41 5.57
C ILE A 312 -15.37 9.88 4.11
N VAL A 313 -14.93 11.11 3.84
CA VAL A 313 -14.88 11.68 2.47
C VAL A 313 -13.97 10.85 1.56
N VAL A 314 -12.80 10.42 2.05
CA VAL A 314 -11.88 9.54 1.31
C VAL A 314 -12.57 8.23 0.90
N TYR A 315 -13.29 7.60 1.82
CA TYR A 315 -13.99 6.35 1.53
C TYR A 315 -15.25 6.52 0.67
N LEU A 316 -15.95 7.65 0.78
CA LEU A 316 -17.05 7.99 -0.13
C LEU A 316 -16.54 8.20 -1.56
N ALA A 317 -15.43 8.92 -1.74
CA ALA A 317 -14.78 9.08 -3.04
C ALA A 317 -14.30 7.72 -3.59
N ALA A 318 -13.66 6.90 -2.75
CA ALA A 318 -13.21 5.56 -3.09
C ALA A 318 -14.37 4.67 -3.59
N TYR A 319 -15.52 4.74 -2.91
CA TYR A 319 -16.74 4.05 -3.32
C TYR A 319 -17.26 4.57 -4.66
N ALA A 320 -17.36 5.89 -4.83
CA ALA A 320 -17.84 6.51 -6.07
C ALA A 320 -16.98 6.12 -7.28
N PHE A 321 -15.64 6.16 -7.16
CA PHE A 321 -14.73 5.70 -8.21
C PHE A 321 -14.91 4.20 -8.53
N ALA A 322 -15.13 3.38 -7.51
CA ALA A 322 -15.38 1.96 -7.71
C ALA A 322 -16.71 1.69 -8.44
N MET A 323 -17.75 2.47 -8.17
CA MET A 323 -19.01 2.40 -8.91
C MET A 323 -18.83 2.88 -10.35
N ALA A 324 -18.16 4.02 -10.56
CA ALA A 324 -17.85 4.53 -11.89
C ALA A 324 -17.09 3.50 -12.74
N LEU A 325 -16.06 2.86 -12.17
CA LEU A 325 -15.30 1.81 -12.86
C LEU A 325 -16.16 0.59 -13.22
N ALA A 326 -17.13 0.24 -12.38
CA ALA A 326 -18.03 -0.90 -12.63
C ALA A 326 -19.00 -0.63 -13.80
N HIS A 327 -19.34 0.64 -14.06
CA HIS A 327 -20.17 1.05 -15.20
C HIS A 327 -19.39 1.23 -16.50
N LEU A 328 -18.05 1.32 -16.45
CA LEU A 328 -17.24 1.40 -17.67
C LEU A 328 -17.29 0.09 -18.47
N PRO A 329 -17.35 0.16 -19.82
CA PRO A 329 -17.35 -1.03 -20.66
C PRO A 329 -16.07 -1.83 -20.44
N GLN A 330 -16.20 -3.07 -20.00
CA GLN A 330 -15.05 -3.95 -19.79
C GLN A 330 -14.42 -4.32 -21.16
N PRO A 331 -13.10 -4.49 -21.26
CA PRO A 331 -12.41 -4.75 -22.53
C PRO A 331 -12.98 -5.94 -23.32
N GLY A 332 -13.46 -6.97 -22.63
CA GLY A 332 -14.12 -8.13 -23.27
C GLY A 332 -15.45 -7.77 -23.94
N ARG A 333 -16.20 -6.81 -23.40
CA ARG A 333 -17.42 -6.26 -24.02
C ARG A 333 -17.09 -5.35 -25.20
N ILE A 334 -16.00 -4.59 -25.13
CA ILE A 334 -15.53 -3.74 -26.23
C ILE A 334 -15.08 -4.60 -27.42
N LEU A 335 -14.30 -5.66 -27.18
CA LEU A 335 -13.90 -6.62 -28.23
C LEU A 335 -15.09 -7.34 -28.87
N SER A 336 -16.11 -7.72 -28.09
CA SER A 336 -17.35 -8.28 -28.65
C SER A 336 -18.14 -7.24 -29.43
N TYR A 337 -18.14 -5.98 -29.01
CA TYR A 337 -18.80 -4.89 -29.72
C TYR A 337 -18.09 -4.58 -31.03
N ILE A 338 -16.76 -4.47 -31.01
CA ILE A 338 -15.91 -4.27 -32.19
C ILE A 338 -16.09 -5.43 -33.17
N LYS A 339 -16.07 -6.69 -32.71
CA LYS A 339 -16.35 -7.86 -33.56
C LYS A 339 -17.76 -7.86 -34.13
N ALA A 340 -18.76 -7.43 -33.35
CA ALA A 340 -20.13 -7.30 -33.82
C ALA A 340 -20.29 -6.18 -34.87
N THR A 341 -19.53 -5.08 -34.74
CA THR A 341 -19.56 -3.95 -35.68
C THR A 341 -18.62 -4.11 -36.88
N SER A 342 -17.60 -4.97 -36.80
CA SER A 342 -16.61 -5.18 -37.88
C SER A 342 -17.03 -6.22 -38.92
N GLY A 343 -18.26 -6.74 -38.85
CA GLY A 343 -18.86 -7.55 -39.92
C GLY A 343 -18.20 -8.90 -40.23
N GLN A 344 -17.16 -9.31 -39.51
CA GLN A 344 -16.52 -10.61 -39.70
C GLN A 344 -17.33 -11.70 -38.99
N ARG A 345 -18.25 -12.32 -39.71
CA ARG A 345 -18.83 -13.62 -39.36
C ARG A 345 -17.78 -14.73 -39.61
N PRO A 346 -17.83 -15.83 -38.83
CA PRO A 346 -16.83 -16.89 -38.82
C PRO A 346 -16.62 -17.57 -40.18
#